data_AF-A0A530L9G8-F1
#
_entry.id   AF-A0A530L9G8-F1
#
_cell.length_a   1.000
_cell.length_b   1.000
_cell.length_c   1.000
_cell.angle_alpha   90.00
_cell.angle_beta   90.00
_cell.angle_gamma   90.00
#
_symmetry.space_group_name_H-M   'P 1'
#
loop_
_entity.id
_entity.type
_entity.pdbx_description
1 polymer ?
#
loop_
_entity_poly.entity_id
_entity_poly.type
_entity_poly.pdbx_seq_one_letter_code
_entity_poly.pdbx_strand_id
1 'polypeptide(L)'
;FNDTSILMILALGQMVVILTRSIDLSMASNLCFTGMVVAMLNAADPAIPIPLLIVIALLVGLVLGAINGLLVWRLNIPSIVVTLGTLTIYRGATFVISGGAWVNADQMSADFIGLQRAAFLGIPVLSWIALLVIALFFLVMTRTALGRSIYAIGVNPTASVYA
;
A
#
# COMPACT_ATOMS: atom_id res chain seq x y z
N PHE A 1 2.46 15.78 10.96
CA PHE A 1 3.20 15.41 9.72
C PHE A 1 3.22 13.90 9.47
N ASN A 2 3.38 13.04 10.49
CA ASN A 2 3.40 11.58 10.27
C ASN A 2 2.13 11.05 9.60
N ASP A 3 0.94 11.41 10.10
CA ASP A 3 -0.32 10.95 9.51
C ASP A 3 -0.51 11.45 8.07
N THR A 4 -0.11 12.70 7.82
CA THR A 4 -0.11 13.30 6.48
C THR A 4 0.83 12.56 5.52
N SER A 5 1.97 12.06 6.02
CA SER A 5 2.95 11.32 5.21
C SER A 5 2.37 10.01 4.68
N ILE A 6 1.57 9.32 5.50
CA ILE A 6 0.84 8.11 5.08
C ILE A 6 -0.17 8.45 3.99
N LEU A 7 -0.97 9.50 4.20
CA LEU A 7 -1.97 9.93 3.22
C LEU A 7 -1.35 10.38 1.89
N MET A 8 -0.19 11.04 1.91
CA MET A 8 0.53 11.41 0.69
C MET A 8 0.92 10.17 -0.13
N ILE A 9 1.45 9.13 0.53
CA ILE A 9 1.84 7.88 -0.14
C ILE A 9 0.61 7.18 -0.72
N LEU A 10 -0.47 7.08 0.04
CA LEU A 10 -1.73 6.47 -0.43
C LEU A 10 -2.33 7.25 -1.61
N ALA A 11 -2.30 8.58 -1.55
CA ALA A 11 -2.83 9.42 -2.62
C ALA A 11 -2.08 9.22 -3.95
N LEU A 12 -0.77 9.00 -3.92
CA LEU A 12 0.02 8.69 -5.12
C LEU A 12 -0.35 7.33 -5.72
N GLY A 13 -0.56 6.33 -4.86
CA GLY A 13 -1.06 5.02 -5.30
C GLY A 13 -2.43 5.15 -5.97
N GLN A 14 -3.36 5.84 -5.31
CA GLN A 14 -4.71 6.09 -5.83
C GLN A 14 -4.71 6.94 -7.11
N MET A 15 -3.78 7.89 -7.27
CA MET A 15 -3.62 8.67 -8.50
C MET A 15 -3.42 7.75 -9.71
N VAL A 16 -2.54 6.75 -9.61
CA VAL A 16 -2.29 5.81 -10.70
C VAL A 16 -3.56 5.02 -11.07
N VAL A 17 -4.34 4.61 -10.07
CA VAL A 17 -5.61 3.90 -10.26
C VAL A 17 -6.66 4.79 -10.96
N ILE A 18 -6.74 6.07 -10.57
CA ILE A 18 -7.65 7.04 -11.18
C ILE A 18 -7.24 7.34 -12.63
N LEU A 19 -5.94 7.43 -12.92
CA LEU A 19 -5.46 7.63 -14.29
C LEU A 19 -5.96 6.52 -15.22
N THR A 20 -6.06 5.28 -14.73
CA THR A 20 -6.62 4.16 -15.49
C THR A 20 -8.15 4.05 -15.42
N ARG A 21 -8.86 5.15 -15.08
CA ARG A 21 -10.33 5.22 -14.93
C ARG A 21 -10.92 4.22 -13.94
N SER A 22 -10.12 3.82 -12.96
CA SER A 22 -10.51 2.89 -11.91
C SER A 22 -10.57 3.61 -10.56
N ILE A 23 -11.16 2.94 -9.58
CA ILE A 23 -11.17 3.39 -8.17
C ILE A 23 -10.82 2.17 -7.31
N ASP A 24 -9.90 2.33 -6.37
CA ASP A 24 -9.58 1.35 -5.34
C ASP A 24 -10.03 1.83 -3.96
N LEU A 25 -11.16 1.28 -3.50
CA LEU A 25 -11.68 1.54 -2.16
C LEU A 25 -11.02 0.67 -1.08
N SER A 26 -10.31 -0.39 -1.47
CA SER A 26 -9.72 -1.37 -0.55
C SER A 26 -8.37 -0.93 0.03
N MET A 27 -7.74 0.14 -0.50
CA MET A 27 -6.39 0.56 -0.11
C MET A 27 -6.22 0.75 1.40
N ALA A 28 -7.22 1.30 2.10
CA ALA A 28 -7.18 1.48 3.55
C ALA A 28 -7.22 0.13 4.30
N SER A 29 -8.05 -0.81 3.85
CA SER A 29 -8.11 -2.15 4.44
C SER A 29 -6.85 -2.98 4.17
N ASN A 30 -6.22 -2.79 3.01
CA ASN A 30 -4.94 -3.39 2.68
C ASN A 30 -3.85 -2.86 3.64
N LEU A 31 -3.81 -1.55 3.86
CA LEU A 31 -2.91 -0.94 4.84
C LEU A 31 -3.14 -1.47 6.26
N CYS A 32 -4.40 -1.62 6.70
CA CYS A 32 -4.71 -2.21 8.00
C CYS A 32 -4.28 -3.68 8.10
N PHE A 33 -4.56 -4.49 7.08
CA PHE A 33 -4.21 -5.91 7.07
C PHE A 33 -2.69 -6.12 7.08
N THR A 34 -1.98 -5.43 6.19
CA THR A 34 -0.50 -5.48 6.11
C THR A 34 0.14 -5.02 7.41
N GLY A 35 -0.35 -3.93 8.00
CA GLY A 35 0.11 -3.43 9.29
C GLY A 35 -0.11 -4.44 10.41
N MET A 36 -1.29 -5.08 10.47
CA MET A 36 -1.59 -6.12 11.45
C MET A 36 -0.69 -7.34 11.31
N VAL A 37 -0.45 -7.82 10.09
CA VAL A 37 0.44 -8.97 9.84
C VAL A 37 1.84 -8.69 10.38
N VAL A 38 2.41 -7.52 10.05
CA VAL A 38 3.76 -7.16 10.51
C VAL A 38 3.81 -6.90 12.01
N ALA A 39 2.78 -6.26 12.58
CA ALA A 39 2.65 -6.05 14.02
C ALA A 39 2.63 -7.38 14.78
N MET A 40 1.83 -8.34 14.32
CA MET A 40 1.74 -9.68 14.92
C MET A 40 3.04 -10.47 14.78
N LEU A 41 3.71 -10.40 13.63
CA LEU A 41 5.01 -11.05 13.44
C LEU A 41 6.05 -10.51 14.40
N ASN A 42 6.14 -9.19 14.52
CA ASN A 42 7.08 -8.54 15.45
C ASN A 42 6.74 -8.80 16.92
N ALA A 43 5.46 -8.93 17.27
CA ALA A 43 5.02 -9.27 18.62
C ALA A 43 5.30 -10.75 18.96
N ALA A 44 5.16 -11.65 17.99
CA ALA A 44 5.43 -13.07 18.16
C ALA A 44 6.93 -13.38 18.22
N ASP A 45 7.74 -12.68 17.41
CA ASP A 45 9.19 -12.80 17.39
C ASP A 45 9.84 -11.41 17.26
N PRO A 46 10.19 -10.79 18.41
CA PRO A 46 10.86 -9.49 18.46
C PRO A 46 12.27 -9.49 17.84
N ALA A 47 12.87 -10.66 17.56
CA ALA A 47 14.21 -10.76 16.98
C ALA A 47 14.20 -10.59 15.45
N ILE A 48 13.03 -10.59 14.81
CA ILE A 48 12.91 -10.40 13.37
C ILE A 48 13.48 -9.01 13.00
N PRO A 49 14.48 -8.93 12.09
CA PRO A 49 15.04 -7.65 11.68
C PRO A 49 13.99 -6.75 11.02
N ILE A 50 13.97 -5.48 11.40
CA ILE A 50 13.05 -4.46 10.84
C ILE A 50 13.06 -4.39 9.30
N PRO A 51 14.20 -4.48 8.59
CA PRO A 51 14.20 -4.51 7.13
C PRO A 51 13.40 -5.68 6.54
N LEU A 52 13.41 -6.84 7.19
CA LEU A 52 12.64 -8.01 6.74
C LEU A 52 11.13 -7.77 6.91
N LEU A 53 10.72 -7.15 8.01
CA LEU A 53 9.32 -6.75 8.23
C LEU A 53 8.83 -5.77 7.16
N ILE A 54 9.68 -4.81 6.74
CA ILE A 54 9.36 -3.88 5.65
C ILE A 54 9.15 -4.64 4.34
N VAL A 55 10.04 -5.59 4.00
CA VAL A 55 9.89 -6.41 2.80
C VAL A 55 8.60 -7.23 2.84
N ILE A 56 8.26 -7.83 3.99
CA ILE A 56 7.02 -8.57 4.17
C ILE A 56 5.80 -7.64 3.97
N ALA A 57 5.79 -6.45 4.57
CA ALA A 57 4.71 -5.48 4.37
C ALA A 57 4.52 -5.13 2.88
N LEU A 58 5.63 -4.85 2.17
CA LEU A 58 5.60 -4.52 0.75
C LEU A 58 5.06 -5.69 -0.09
N LEU A 59 5.49 -6.93 0.21
CA LEU A 59 5.04 -8.12 -0.51
C LEU A 59 3.56 -8.41 -0.25
N VAL A 60 3.09 -8.35 0.99
CA VAL A 60 1.67 -8.56 1.31
C VAL A 60 0.82 -7.48 0.63
N GLY A 61 1.22 -6.21 0.73
CA GLY A 61 0.50 -5.11 0.09
C GLY A 61 0.45 -5.25 -1.43
N LEU A 62 1.56 -5.66 -2.05
CA LEU A 62 1.67 -5.94 -3.49
C LEU A 62 0.75 -7.07 -3.90
N VAL A 63 0.74 -8.19 -3.17
CA VAL A 63 -0.11 -9.35 -3.48
C VAL A 63 -1.59 -8.97 -3.39
N LEU A 64 -2.00 -8.28 -2.32
CA LEU A 64 -3.39 -7.84 -2.16
C LEU A 64 -3.83 -6.84 -3.24
N GLY A 65 -2.95 -5.91 -3.64
CA GLY A 65 -3.20 -5.01 -4.76
C GLY A 65 -3.25 -5.74 -6.11
N ALA A 66 -2.35 -6.72 -6.32
CA ALA A 66 -2.29 -7.51 -7.53
C ALA A 66 -3.54 -8.38 -7.71
N ILE A 67 -4.14 -8.90 -6.63
CA ILE A 67 -5.43 -9.60 -6.68
C ILE A 67 -6.51 -8.69 -7.28
N ASN A 68 -6.63 -7.44 -6.79
CA ASN A 68 -7.59 -6.48 -7.34
C ASN A 68 -7.32 -6.22 -8.83
N GLY A 69 -6.07 -5.93 -9.18
CA GLY A 69 -5.66 -5.67 -10.57
C GLY A 69 -5.95 -6.85 -11.50
N LEU A 70 -5.67 -8.08 -11.05
CA LEU A 70 -5.90 -9.31 -11.80
C LEU A 70 -7.39 -9.57 -12.02
N LEU A 71 -8.23 -9.38 -10.99
CA LEU A 71 -9.67 -9.56 -11.11
C LEU A 71 -10.28 -8.56 -12.09
N VAL A 72 -9.84 -7.30 -12.06
CA VAL A 72 -10.31 -6.28 -13.00
C VAL A 72 -9.81 -6.58 -14.42
N TRP A 73 -8.51 -6.83 -14.59
CA TRP A 73 -7.91 -7.04 -15.92
C TRP A 73 -8.37 -8.34 -16.59
N ARG A 74 -8.39 -9.46 -15.86
CA ARG A 74 -8.64 -10.78 -16.45
C ARG A 74 -10.11 -11.17 -16.49
N LEU A 75 -10.89 -10.76 -15.48
CA LEU A 75 -12.31 -11.13 -15.39
C LEU A 75 -13.24 -10.01 -15.85
N ASN A 76 -12.71 -8.83 -16.22
CA ASN A 76 -13.48 -7.66 -16.65
C ASN A 76 -14.56 -7.24 -15.63
N ILE A 77 -14.32 -7.49 -14.35
CA ILE A 77 -15.23 -7.07 -13.29
C ILE A 77 -15.00 -5.56 -13.04
N PRO A 78 -16.06 -4.74 -12.90
CA PRO A 78 -15.89 -3.32 -12.57
C PRO A 78 -15.05 -3.11 -11.30
N SER A 79 -14.06 -2.21 -11.36
CA SER A 79 -13.06 -2.04 -10.28
C SER A 79 -13.68 -1.70 -8.93
N ILE A 80 -14.77 -0.92 -8.93
CA ILE A 80 -15.51 -0.54 -7.72
C ILE A 80 -16.09 -1.78 -7.04
N VAL A 81 -16.65 -2.71 -7.81
CA VAL A 81 -17.23 -3.96 -7.28
C VAL A 81 -16.15 -4.84 -6.68
N VAL A 82 -15.02 -5.02 -7.40
CA VAL A 82 -13.87 -5.79 -6.89
C VAL A 82 -13.36 -5.18 -5.59
N THR A 83 -13.11 -3.88 -5.56
CA THR A 83 -12.44 -3.21 -4.45
C THR A 83 -13.35 -3.00 -3.24
N LEU A 84 -14.68 -2.89 -3.42
CA LEU A 84 -15.64 -2.97 -2.30
C LEU A 84 -15.69 -4.39 -1.69
N GLY A 85 -15.66 -5.42 -2.54
CA GLY A 85 -15.60 -6.80 -2.11
C GLY A 85 -14.32 -7.08 -1.31
N THR A 86 -13.17 -6.75 -1.87
CA THR A 86 -11.87 -6.97 -1.22
C THR A 86 -11.66 -6.06 -0.02
N LEU A 87 -12.22 -4.85 0.01
CA LEU A 87 -12.28 -4.02 1.23
C LEU A 87 -12.87 -4.82 2.40
N THR A 88 -13.99 -5.51 2.17
CA THR A 88 -14.66 -6.29 3.20
C THR A 88 -13.88 -7.55 3.56
N ILE A 89 -13.32 -8.24 2.56
CA ILE A 89 -12.50 -9.44 2.76
C ILE A 89 -11.24 -9.11 3.58
N TYR A 90 -10.50 -8.05 3.23
CA TYR A 90 -9.27 -7.66 3.92
C TYR A 90 -9.56 -7.17 5.34
N ARG A 91 -10.66 -6.45 5.57
CA ARG A 91 -11.11 -6.11 6.92
C ARG A 91 -11.46 -7.33 7.75
N GLY A 92 -12.23 -8.27 7.18
CA GLY A 92 -12.58 -9.52 7.84
C GLY A 92 -11.35 -10.38 8.14
N ALA A 93 -10.43 -10.50 7.18
CA ALA A 93 -9.17 -11.20 7.35
C ALA A 93 -8.34 -10.57 8.46
N THR A 94 -8.27 -9.24 8.53
CA THR A 94 -7.58 -8.51 9.62
C THR A 94 -8.14 -8.91 10.99
N PHE A 95 -9.47 -8.96 11.10
CA PHE A 95 -10.15 -9.36 12.34
C PHE A 95 -9.90 -10.83 12.70
N VAL A 96 -9.92 -11.74 11.72
CA VAL A 96 -9.69 -13.17 11.92
C VAL A 96 -8.25 -13.44 12.36
N ILE A 97 -7.25 -12.82 11.70
CA ILE A 97 -5.85 -13.04 12.07
C ILE A 97 -5.54 -12.49 13.46
N SER A 98 -6.14 -11.34 13.82
CA SER A 98 -5.90 -10.75 15.14
C SER A 98 -6.70 -11.41 16.25
N GLY A 99 -7.57 -12.38 15.94
CA GLY A 99 -8.52 -12.97 16.89
C GLY A 99 -9.50 -11.94 17.47
N GLY A 100 -9.75 -10.85 16.77
CA GLY A 100 -10.52 -9.70 17.24
C GLY A 100 -9.82 -8.84 18.29
N ALA A 101 -8.56 -9.11 18.60
CA ALA A 101 -7.74 -8.33 19.52
C ALA A 101 -6.95 -7.24 18.79
N TRP A 102 -6.46 -6.28 19.57
CA TRP A 102 -5.53 -5.24 19.14
C TRP A 102 -4.11 -5.66 19.51
N VAL A 103 -3.15 -5.39 18.63
CA VAL A 103 -1.73 -5.47 18.98
C VAL A 103 -1.30 -4.10 19.48
N ASN A 104 -0.94 -4.03 20.76
CA ASN A 104 -0.54 -2.80 21.40
C ASN A 104 0.97 -2.58 21.29
N ALA A 105 1.40 -1.32 21.46
CA ALA A 105 2.81 -0.96 21.30
C ALA A 105 3.72 -1.62 22.34
N ASP A 106 3.24 -1.93 23.54
CA ASP A 106 3.98 -2.63 24.60
C ASP A 106 4.33 -4.09 24.22
N GLN A 107 3.59 -4.68 23.28
CA GLN A 107 3.83 -6.03 22.77
C GLN A 107 4.86 -6.05 21.64
N MET A 108 5.34 -4.89 21.18
CA MET A 108 6.24 -4.76 20.04
C MET A 108 7.69 -4.49 20.49
N SER A 109 8.65 -4.94 19.68
CA SER A 109 10.07 -4.60 19.86
C SER A 109 10.31 -3.08 19.91
N ALA A 110 11.27 -2.66 20.74
CA ALA A 110 11.63 -1.25 20.89
C ALA A 110 12.12 -0.63 19.58
N ASP A 111 12.81 -1.40 18.74
CA ASP A 111 13.30 -0.96 17.43
C ASP A 111 12.16 -0.67 16.45
N PHE A 112 11.10 -1.50 16.47
CA PHE A 112 9.93 -1.31 15.62
C PHE A 112 9.18 -0.02 15.99
N ILE A 113 8.96 0.21 17.29
CA ILE A 113 8.35 1.45 17.79
C ILE A 113 9.28 2.64 17.53
N GLY A 114 10.58 2.42 17.72
CA GLY A 114 11.63 3.41 17.52
C GLY A 114 11.65 3.95 16.10
N LEU A 115 11.47 3.09 15.09
CA LEU A 115 11.42 3.51 13.68
C LEU A 115 10.28 4.49 13.40
N GLN A 116 9.11 4.28 13.99
CA GLN A 116 7.96 5.18 13.82
C GLN A 116 8.19 6.55 14.46
N ARG A 117 8.97 6.59 15.56
CA ARG A 117 9.30 7.82 16.30
C ARG A 117 10.59 8.49 15.84
N ALA A 118 11.40 7.79 15.04
CA ALA A 118 12.69 8.26 14.59
C ALA A 118 12.53 9.55 13.77
N ALA A 119 13.40 10.51 14.04
CA ALA A 119 13.49 11.76 13.32
C ALA A 119 14.91 11.96 12.79
N PHE A 120 15.01 12.43 11.56
CA PHE A 120 16.25 12.79 10.90
C PHE A 120 16.16 14.27 10.48
N LEU A 121 17.14 15.08 10.91
CA LEU A 121 17.15 16.53 10.71
C LEU A 121 15.89 17.24 11.25
N GLY A 122 15.34 16.77 12.38
CA GLY A 122 14.13 17.33 13.00
C GLY A 122 12.82 16.97 12.28
N ILE A 123 12.89 16.15 11.22
CA ILE A 123 11.74 15.68 10.46
C ILE A 123 11.58 14.17 10.67
N PRO A 124 10.36 13.64 10.92
CA PRO A 124 10.15 12.21 11.06
C PRO A 124 10.63 11.40 9.86
N VAL A 125 11.19 10.21 10.10
CA VAL A 125 11.67 9.30 9.04
C VAL A 125 10.57 8.96 8.03
N LEU A 126 9.31 8.85 8.49
CA LEU A 126 8.17 8.58 7.60
C LEU A 126 7.94 9.68 6.56
N SER A 127 8.23 10.94 6.90
CA SER A 127 8.15 12.05 5.94
C SER A 127 9.27 11.98 4.90
N TRP A 128 10.47 11.54 5.29
CA TRP A 128 11.55 11.25 4.33
C TRP A 128 11.19 10.10 3.39
N ILE A 129 10.57 9.04 3.90
CA ILE A 129 10.05 7.95 3.07
C ILE A 129 9.00 8.48 2.09
N ALA A 130 8.06 9.32 2.54
CA ALA A 130 7.07 9.92 1.66
C ALA A 130 7.70 10.77 0.54
N LEU A 131 8.70 11.59 0.85
CA LEU A 131 9.45 12.36 -0.16
C LEU A 131 10.17 11.46 -1.16
N LEU A 132 10.79 10.38 -0.70
CA LEU A 132 11.43 9.39 -1.57
C LEU A 132 10.41 8.72 -2.48
N VAL A 133 9.24 8.33 -1.97
CA VAL A 133 8.16 7.74 -2.76
C VAL A 133 7.62 8.74 -3.78
N ILE A 134 7.44 10.02 -3.41
CA ILE A 134 7.06 11.10 -4.34
C ILE A 134 8.08 11.21 -5.48
N ALA A 135 9.37 11.28 -5.16
CA ALA A 135 10.43 11.38 -6.17
C ALA A 135 10.44 10.16 -7.09
N LEU A 136 10.27 8.95 -6.55
CA LEU A 136 10.18 7.72 -7.32
C LEU A 136 8.97 7.73 -8.25
N PHE A 137 7.77 8.05 -7.74
CA PHE A 137 6.55 8.14 -8.55
C PHE A 137 6.68 9.20 -9.64
N PHE A 138 7.26 10.36 -9.33
CA PHE A 138 7.51 11.41 -10.32
C PHE A 138 8.41 10.90 -11.45
N LEU A 139 9.52 10.25 -11.13
CA LEU A 139 10.42 9.68 -12.13
C LEU A 139 9.74 8.58 -12.95
N VAL A 140 9.02 7.66 -12.30
CA VAL A 140 8.33 6.57 -13.01
C VAL A 140 7.25 7.14 -13.94
N MET A 141 6.41 8.05 -13.46
CA MET A 141 5.31 8.60 -14.25
C MET A 141 5.78 9.49 -15.40
N THR A 142 6.85 10.28 -15.22
CA THR A 142 7.31 11.26 -16.23
C THR A 142 8.43 10.77 -17.13
N ARG A 143 9.28 9.85 -16.66
CA ARG A 143 10.52 9.45 -17.37
C ARG A 143 10.49 8.02 -17.90
N THR A 144 9.56 7.16 -17.49
CA THR A 144 9.55 5.75 -17.91
C THR A 144 8.47 5.44 -18.95
N ALA A 145 8.65 4.34 -19.68
CA ALA A 145 7.64 3.83 -20.60
C ALA A 145 6.34 3.44 -19.88
N LEU A 146 6.46 2.84 -18.68
CA LEU A 146 5.31 2.46 -17.84
C LEU A 146 4.41 3.67 -17.54
N GLY A 147 5.00 4.81 -17.15
CA GLY A 147 4.25 6.04 -16.93
C GLY A 147 3.46 6.47 -18.15
N ARG A 148 4.12 6.53 -19.33
CA ARG A 148 3.46 6.88 -20.59
C ARG A 148 2.31 5.93 -20.95
N SER A 149 2.50 4.63 -20.76
CA SER A 149 1.45 3.62 -21.00
C SER A 149 0.24 3.82 -20.09
N ILE A 150 0.45 4.11 -18.80
CA ILE A 150 -0.64 4.37 -17.85
C ILE A 150 -1.47 5.58 -18.26
N TYR A 151 -0.82 6.68 -18.65
CA TYR A 151 -1.53 7.85 -19.17
C TYR A 151 -2.28 7.54 -20.48
N ALA A 152 -1.68 6.77 -21.39
CA ALA A 152 -2.30 6.40 -22.66
C ALA A 152 -3.58 5.57 -22.46
N ILE A 153 -3.55 4.60 -21.53
CA ILE A 153 -4.74 3.81 -21.14
C ILE A 153 -5.86 4.73 -20.63
N GLY A 154 -5.51 5.73 -19.81
CA GLY A 154 -6.46 6.72 -19.31
C GLY A 154 -7.10 7.60 -20.38
N VAL A 155 -6.36 7.96 -21.42
CA VAL A 155 -6.85 8.81 -22.51
C VAL A 155 -7.72 8.02 -23.48
N ASN A 156 -7.23 6.88 -23.98
CA ASN A 156 -7.97 6.04 -24.91
C ASN A 156 -7.62 4.55 -24.72
N PRO A 157 -8.42 3.81 -23.94
CA PRO A 157 -8.20 2.39 -23.68
C PRO A 157 -8.19 1.53 -24.94
N THR A 158 -8.95 1.91 -25.98
CA THR A 158 -9.05 1.15 -27.22
C THR A 158 -7.80 1.33 -28.10
N ALA A 159 -7.26 2.55 -28.13
CA ALA A 159 -6.03 2.83 -28.89
C ALA A 159 -4.77 2.31 -28.17
N SER A 160 -4.77 2.24 -26.84
CA SER A 160 -3.59 1.81 -26.06
C SER A 160 -3.21 0.34 -26.23
N VAL A 161 -4.10 -0.50 -26.77
CA VAL A 161 -3.79 -1.91 -27.08
C VAL A 161 -2.92 -2.05 -28.34
N TYR A 162 -2.93 -1.03 -29.21
CA TYR A 162 -2.24 -1.03 -30.50
C TYR A 162 -0.99 -0.13 -30.54
N ALA A 163 -0.63 0.50 -29.42
CA ALA A 163 0.51 1.41 -29.27
C ALA A 163 1.71 0.70 -28.63
#